data_AF-A0A0J7IVM5-F1
#
_entry.id   AF-A0A0J7IVM5-F1
#
_cell.length_a   1.000
_cell.length_b   1.000
_cell.length_c   1.000
_cell.angle_alpha   90.00
_cell.angle_beta   90.00
_cell.angle_gamma   90.00
#
_symmetry.space_group_name_H-M   'P 1'
#
loop_
_entity.id
_entity.type
_entity.pdbx_description
1 polymer ?
#
loop_
_entity_poly.entity_id
_entity_poly.type
_entity_poly.pdbx_seq_one_letter_code
_entity_poly.pdbx_strand_id
1 'polypeptide(L)'
;MNNVRIPENNDWVIFILLGCVFLFIFMMNIIERDANLRDFLLQKYFDASNNLPSWVITSCVTVLTLSILISQYIPVVPKYIADLQILGFQANKFGYTLMAVTLFYLAKSTFGFLFYQSIGDGKKWLIFYFTSTKFYFVLSFLLIILCITQYYFPVDRNKMFLYYLYFFGFVFIFKIFFYLFHKNKILPEKWYYKFLYICTLQIAPLLLLWKLLFF
;
A
#
# COMPACT_ATOMS: atom_id res chain seq x y z
N MET A 1 -17.28 -37.91 7.12
CA MET A 1 -17.79 -36.67 7.75
C MET A 1 -17.76 -35.56 6.72
N ASN A 2 -18.91 -35.19 6.16
CA ASN A 2 -19.03 -34.04 5.28
C ASN A 2 -18.86 -32.78 6.14
N ASN A 3 -17.69 -32.16 6.08
CA ASN A 3 -17.50 -30.81 6.58
C ASN A 3 -18.31 -29.88 5.69
N VAL A 4 -19.55 -29.59 6.09
CA VAL A 4 -20.33 -28.48 5.55
C VAL A 4 -19.46 -27.24 5.76
N ARG A 5 -18.82 -26.75 4.70
CA ARG A 5 -18.13 -25.45 4.73
C ARG A 5 -19.22 -24.42 5.00
N ILE A 6 -19.29 -23.94 6.24
CA ILE A 6 -19.98 -22.69 6.53
C ILE A 6 -19.32 -21.67 5.60
N PRO A 7 -20.05 -21.03 4.66
CA PRO A 7 -19.46 -20.02 3.81
C PRO A 7 -18.95 -18.91 4.73
N GLU A 8 -17.62 -18.70 4.77
CA GLU A 8 -17.06 -17.51 5.42
C GLU A 8 -17.74 -16.31 4.78
N ASN A 9 -18.51 -15.56 5.57
CA ASN A 9 -19.18 -14.38 5.06
C ASN A 9 -18.12 -13.29 4.80
N ASN A 10 -17.81 -13.08 3.53
CA ASN A 10 -16.85 -12.10 3.04
C ASN A 10 -17.52 -10.78 2.65
N ASP A 11 -18.79 -10.53 3.02
CA ASP A 11 -19.53 -9.32 2.66
C ASP A 11 -18.82 -8.04 3.15
N TRP A 12 -18.12 -8.11 4.29
CA TRP A 12 -17.32 -6.99 4.78
C TRP A 12 -16.22 -6.55 3.78
N VAL A 13 -15.69 -7.48 2.99
CA VAL A 13 -14.66 -7.18 1.97
C VAL A 13 -15.25 -6.35 0.84
N ILE A 14 -16.44 -6.71 0.34
CA ILE A 14 -17.07 -5.93 -0.74
C ILE A 14 -17.40 -4.52 -0.27
N PHE A 15 -17.85 -4.34 0.97
CA PHE A 15 -18.10 -3.01 1.53
C PHE A 15 -16.83 -2.14 1.57
N ILE A 16 -15.69 -2.71 1.99
CA ILE A 16 -14.42 -1.96 1.99
C ILE A 16 -13.96 -1.67 0.55
N LEU A 17 -14.04 -2.63 -0.36
CA LEU A 17 -13.63 -2.42 -1.75
C LEU A 17 -14.49 -1.37 -2.45
N LEU A 18 -15.81 -1.38 -2.24
CA LEU A 18 -16.71 -0.33 -2.73
C LEU A 18 -16.36 1.03 -2.12
N GLY A 19 -16.06 1.08 -0.82
CA GLY A 19 -15.57 2.28 -0.15
C GLY A 19 -14.26 2.81 -0.76
N CYS A 20 -13.31 1.94 -1.08
CA CYS A 20 -12.07 2.31 -1.75
C CYS A 20 -12.30 2.90 -3.14
N VAL A 21 -13.21 2.31 -3.93
CA VAL A 21 -13.58 2.83 -5.24
C VAL A 21 -14.28 4.19 -5.10
N PHE A 22 -15.19 4.33 -4.15
CA PHE A 22 -15.85 5.59 -3.84
C PHE A 22 -14.85 6.68 -3.45
N LEU A 23 -13.84 6.37 -2.63
CA LEU A 23 -12.77 7.30 -2.27
C LEU A 23 -11.98 7.78 -3.48
N PHE A 24 -11.70 6.90 -4.45
CA PHE A 24 -11.07 7.32 -5.70
C PHE A 24 -11.99 8.17 -6.57
N ILE A 25 -13.28 7.85 -6.67
CA ILE A 25 -14.25 8.71 -7.39
C ILE A 25 -14.31 10.10 -6.74
N PHE A 26 -14.40 10.15 -5.41
CA PHE A 26 -14.35 11.39 -4.64
C PHE A 26 -13.07 12.18 -4.90
N MET A 27 -11.92 11.51 -4.91
CA MET A 27 -10.63 12.13 -5.22
C MET A 27 -10.63 12.75 -6.62
N MET A 28 -11.07 12.02 -7.65
CA MET A 28 -11.05 12.52 -9.03
C MET A 28 -12.02 13.69 -9.24
N ASN A 29 -13.24 13.59 -8.72
CA ASN A 29 -14.27 14.59 -8.95
C ASN A 29 -14.06 15.84 -8.08
N ILE A 30 -13.82 15.67 -6.79
CA ILE A 30 -13.81 16.80 -5.83
C ILE A 30 -12.40 17.34 -5.64
N ILE A 31 -11.42 16.47 -5.40
CA ILE A 31 -10.05 16.92 -5.07
C ILE A 31 -9.30 17.37 -6.33
N GLU A 32 -9.38 16.58 -7.39
CA GLU A 32 -8.73 16.85 -8.68
C GLU A 32 -9.62 17.66 -9.65
N ARG A 33 -10.82 18.09 -9.21
CA ARG A 33 -11.74 18.95 -9.96
C ARG A 33 -12.14 18.37 -11.32
N ASP A 34 -12.80 17.22 -11.28
CA ASP A 34 -13.29 16.48 -12.45
C ASP A 34 -12.18 16.11 -13.46
N ALA A 35 -10.97 15.84 -12.95
CA ALA A 35 -9.89 15.31 -13.78
C ALA A 35 -10.19 13.88 -14.22
N ASN A 36 -9.91 13.55 -15.48
CA ASN A 36 -9.97 12.17 -15.94
C ASN A 36 -8.72 11.37 -15.53
N LEU A 37 -8.81 10.04 -15.57
CA LEU A 37 -7.71 9.12 -15.23
C LEU A 37 -6.40 9.44 -15.96
N ARG A 38 -6.49 9.73 -17.26
CA ARG A 38 -5.32 10.08 -18.08
C ARG A 38 -4.69 11.39 -17.63
N ASP A 39 -5.51 12.38 -17.32
CA ASP A 39 -5.06 13.71 -16.94
C ASP A 39 -4.33 13.63 -15.60
N PHE A 40 -4.92 12.96 -14.61
CA PHE A 40 -4.29 12.71 -13.31
C PHE A 40 -2.93 12.00 -13.45
N LEU A 41 -2.86 10.91 -14.23
CA LEU A 41 -1.62 10.14 -14.40
C LEU A 41 -0.52 10.92 -15.12
N LEU A 42 -0.87 11.75 -16.12
CA LEU A 42 0.11 12.50 -16.92
C LEU A 42 0.41 13.90 -16.39
N GLN A 43 -0.33 14.38 -15.38
CA GLN A 43 -0.14 15.70 -14.77
C GLN A 43 1.30 15.95 -14.32
N LYS A 44 1.82 17.14 -14.57
CA LYS A 44 3.13 17.55 -14.04
C LYS A 44 2.96 18.04 -12.60
N TYR A 45 4.00 17.89 -11.79
CA TYR A 45 3.99 18.31 -10.39
C TYR A 45 3.62 19.79 -10.21
N PHE A 46 4.11 20.67 -11.09
CA PHE A 46 3.85 22.12 -11.01
C PHE A 46 2.41 22.51 -11.35
N ASP A 47 1.71 21.68 -12.11
CA ASP A 47 0.32 21.92 -12.54
C ASP A 47 -0.67 21.24 -11.58
N ALA A 48 -0.17 20.56 -10.55
CA ALA A 48 -0.96 19.76 -9.64
C ALA A 48 -1.31 20.53 -8.36
N SER A 49 -2.61 20.80 -8.20
CA SER A 49 -3.20 21.24 -6.94
C SER A 49 -3.55 20.04 -6.06
N ASN A 50 -3.63 20.23 -4.74
CA ASN A 50 -4.17 19.22 -3.80
C ASN A 50 -3.41 17.88 -3.73
N ASN A 51 -2.10 17.91 -4.00
CA ASN A 51 -1.22 16.72 -3.93
C ASN A 51 -1.28 15.98 -2.58
N LEU A 52 -1.39 16.70 -1.46
CA LEU A 52 -1.42 16.09 -0.12
C LEU A 52 -2.73 15.30 0.10
N PRO A 53 -3.93 15.87 -0.10
CA PRO A 53 -5.18 15.11 -0.08
C PRO A 53 -5.16 13.85 -0.97
N SER A 54 -4.70 13.98 -2.22
CA SER A 54 -4.64 12.84 -3.17
C SER A 54 -3.66 11.76 -2.69
N TRP A 55 -2.55 12.16 -2.10
CA TRP A 55 -1.59 11.25 -1.47
C TRP A 55 -2.17 10.51 -0.25
N VAL A 56 -2.91 11.21 0.62
CA VAL A 56 -3.56 10.62 1.80
C VAL A 56 -4.63 9.62 1.40
N ILE A 57 -5.52 9.98 0.46
CA ILE A 57 -6.58 9.09 -0.03
C ILE A 57 -5.96 7.84 -0.67
N THR A 58 -5.00 8.02 -1.57
CA THR A 58 -4.35 6.89 -2.25
C THR A 58 -3.61 5.98 -1.26
N SER A 59 -2.94 6.55 -0.26
CA SER A 59 -2.28 5.77 0.79
C SER A 59 -3.27 4.96 1.61
N CYS A 60 -4.41 5.56 1.99
CA CYS A 60 -5.48 4.87 2.71
C CYS A 60 -6.03 3.68 1.93
N VAL A 61 -6.38 3.88 0.64
CA VAL A 61 -6.87 2.80 -0.22
C VAL A 61 -5.82 1.71 -0.41
N THR A 62 -4.55 2.07 -0.61
CA THR A 62 -3.45 1.10 -0.75
C THR A 62 -3.31 0.26 0.51
N VAL A 63 -3.29 0.90 1.69
CA VAL A 63 -3.16 0.22 2.98
C VAL A 63 -4.33 -0.72 3.22
N LEU A 64 -5.56 -0.29 2.97
CA LEU A 64 -6.76 -1.11 3.14
C LEU A 64 -6.73 -2.35 2.22
N THR A 65 -6.54 -2.14 0.92
CA THR A 65 -6.54 -3.22 -0.08
C THR A 65 -5.40 -4.20 0.13
N LEU A 66 -4.20 -3.71 0.47
CA LEU A 66 -3.07 -4.57 0.81
C LEU A 66 -3.33 -5.38 2.09
N SER A 67 -3.94 -4.78 3.11
CA SER A 67 -4.25 -5.45 4.37
C SER A 67 -5.31 -6.53 4.19
N ILE A 68 -6.34 -6.28 3.38
CA ILE A 68 -7.34 -7.28 2.99
C ILE A 68 -6.64 -8.48 2.34
N LEU A 69 -5.78 -8.22 1.35
CA LEU A 69 -5.11 -9.27 0.58
C LEU A 69 -4.20 -10.12 1.46
N ILE A 70 -3.37 -9.49 2.30
CA ILE A 70 -2.38 -10.20 3.13
C ILE A 70 -3.05 -10.92 4.31
N SER A 71 -4.15 -10.40 4.86
CA SER A 71 -4.79 -10.97 6.06
C SER A 71 -5.20 -12.44 5.94
N GLN A 72 -5.48 -12.93 4.73
CA GLN A 72 -5.79 -14.34 4.50
C GLN A 72 -4.59 -15.27 4.73
N TYR A 73 -3.38 -14.75 4.59
CA TYR A 73 -2.13 -15.51 4.66
C TYR A 73 -1.47 -15.44 6.03
N ILE A 74 -1.99 -14.61 6.95
CA ILE A 74 -1.47 -14.53 8.30
C ILE A 74 -1.78 -15.83 9.06
N PRO A 75 -0.76 -16.54 9.57
CA PRO A 75 -0.94 -17.81 10.23
C PRO A 75 -1.68 -17.63 11.56
N VAL A 76 -1.18 -16.77 12.44
CA VAL A 76 -1.67 -16.56 13.80
C VAL A 76 -1.55 -15.08 14.19
N VAL A 77 -2.56 -14.55 14.89
CA VAL A 77 -2.46 -13.22 15.52
C VAL A 77 -1.72 -13.38 16.85
N PRO A 78 -0.65 -12.62 17.12
CA PRO A 78 0.10 -12.74 18.36
C PRO A 78 -0.79 -12.51 19.60
N LYS A 79 -0.59 -13.30 20.66
CA LYS A 79 -1.44 -13.26 21.88
C LYS A 79 -1.55 -11.87 22.50
N TYR A 80 -0.42 -11.15 22.58
CA TYR A 80 -0.39 -9.79 23.13
C TYR A 80 -1.26 -8.78 22.35
N ILE A 81 -1.58 -9.05 21.08
CA ILE A 81 -2.50 -8.22 20.26
C ILE A 81 -3.92 -8.77 20.35
N ALA A 82 -4.10 -10.09 20.39
CA ALA A 82 -5.41 -10.73 20.52
C ALA A 82 -6.09 -10.39 21.86
N ASP A 83 -5.30 -10.25 22.93
CA ASP A 83 -5.77 -9.91 24.27
C ASP A 83 -6.02 -8.40 24.45
N LEU A 84 -5.60 -7.58 23.49
CA LEU A 84 -5.73 -6.13 23.51
C LEU A 84 -7.17 -5.75 23.09
N GLN A 85 -8.02 -5.53 24.07
CA GLN A 85 -9.40 -5.06 23.85
C GLN A 85 -9.42 -3.54 23.73
N ILE A 86 -9.48 -3.04 22.50
CA ILE A 86 -9.67 -1.61 22.24
C ILE A 86 -11.17 -1.39 22.06
N LEU A 87 -11.79 -0.60 22.95
CA LEU A 87 -13.24 -0.29 22.91
C LEU A 87 -14.14 -1.54 22.89
N GLY A 88 -13.70 -2.63 23.51
CA GLY A 88 -14.43 -3.92 23.55
C GLY A 88 -14.27 -4.79 22.30
N PHE A 89 -13.52 -4.33 21.28
CA PHE A 89 -13.21 -5.12 20.09
C PHE A 89 -11.84 -5.80 20.22
N GLN A 90 -11.78 -7.08 19.84
CA GLN A 90 -10.53 -7.82 19.71
C GLN A 90 -10.02 -7.74 18.26
N ALA A 91 -8.71 -7.61 18.10
CA ALA A 91 -8.09 -7.57 16.79
C ALA A 91 -8.19 -8.93 16.11
N ASN A 92 -9.02 -9.02 15.07
CA ASN A 92 -9.03 -10.17 14.16
C ASN A 92 -7.80 -10.13 13.22
N LYS A 93 -7.62 -11.17 12.40
CA LYS A 93 -6.50 -11.26 11.43
C LYS A 93 -6.39 -9.99 10.58
N PHE A 94 -7.51 -9.48 10.08
CA PHE A 94 -7.54 -8.25 9.28
C PHE A 94 -7.09 -7.02 10.07
N GLY A 95 -7.62 -6.81 11.29
CA GLY A 95 -7.27 -5.68 12.14
C GLY A 95 -5.79 -5.67 12.51
N TYR A 96 -5.22 -6.85 12.80
CA TYR A 96 -3.79 -7.00 13.00
C TYR A 96 -2.99 -6.60 11.74
N THR A 97 -3.33 -7.14 10.56
CA THR A 97 -2.67 -6.78 9.31
C THR A 97 -2.77 -5.29 9.05
N LEU A 98 -3.96 -4.71 9.24
CA LEU A 98 -4.23 -3.31 8.97
C LEU A 98 -3.36 -2.40 9.84
N MET A 99 -3.26 -2.69 11.14
CA MET A 99 -2.39 -1.95 12.05
C MET A 99 -0.91 -2.07 11.63
N ALA A 100 -0.44 -3.29 11.36
CA ALA A 100 0.93 -3.55 10.93
C ALA A 100 1.31 -2.82 9.64
N VAL A 101 0.47 -2.92 8.61
CA VAL A 101 0.69 -2.28 7.30
C VAL A 101 0.61 -0.76 7.42
N THR A 102 -0.33 -0.24 8.22
CA THR A 102 -0.46 1.21 8.48
C THR A 102 0.80 1.75 9.14
N LEU A 103 1.26 1.12 10.24
CA LEU A 103 2.48 1.50 10.93
C LEU A 103 3.70 1.44 10.01
N PHE A 104 3.80 0.40 9.18
CA PHE A 104 4.86 0.27 8.18
C PHE A 104 4.90 1.46 7.21
N TYR A 105 3.76 1.84 6.61
CA TYR A 105 3.74 2.95 5.67
C TYR A 105 3.94 4.32 6.34
N LEU A 106 3.42 4.51 7.56
CA LEU A 106 3.65 5.72 8.35
C LEU A 106 5.12 5.88 8.73
N ALA A 107 5.75 4.83 9.24
CA ALA A 107 7.18 4.84 9.59
C ALA A 107 8.04 5.09 8.35
N LYS A 108 7.75 4.39 7.24
CA LYS A 108 8.44 4.58 5.97
C LYS A 108 8.31 6.00 5.45
N SER A 109 7.12 6.60 5.51
CA SER A 109 6.89 7.97 5.08
C SER A 109 7.64 8.97 5.96
N THR A 110 7.57 8.79 7.28
CA THR A 110 8.24 9.65 8.27
C THR A 110 9.76 9.61 8.09
N PHE A 111 10.35 8.42 8.01
CA PHE A 111 11.79 8.28 7.77
C PHE A 111 12.20 8.75 6.37
N GLY A 112 11.34 8.57 5.36
CA GLY A 112 11.54 9.15 4.03
C GLY A 112 11.63 10.67 4.07
N PHE A 113 10.67 11.32 4.72
CA PHE A 113 10.68 12.76 4.94
C PHE A 113 11.96 13.22 5.66
N LEU A 114 12.28 12.60 6.81
CA LEU A 114 13.48 12.93 7.58
C LEU A 114 14.77 12.74 6.77
N PHE A 115 14.83 11.70 5.94
CA PHE A 115 15.96 11.45 5.05
C PHE A 115 16.15 12.56 4.01
N TYR A 116 15.09 13.04 3.36
CA TYR A 116 15.22 14.14 2.40
C TYR A 116 15.56 15.47 3.08
N GLN A 117 15.07 15.69 4.31
CA GLN A 117 15.44 16.88 5.08
C GLN A 117 16.92 16.85 5.52
N SER A 118 17.43 15.69 5.96
CA SER A 118 18.80 15.57 6.48
C SER A 118 19.88 15.77 5.40
N ILE A 119 19.57 15.43 4.15
CA ILE A 119 20.49 15.65 3.01
C ILE A 119 20.35 17.04 2.37
N GLY A 120 19.46 17.90 2.87
CA GLY A 120 19.21 19.25 2.32
C GLY A 120 18.33 19.30 1.06
N ASP A 121 17.71 18.18 0.65
CA ASP A 121 16.87 18.05 -0.55
C ASP A 121 15.37 17.97 -0.20
N GLY A 122 14.91 18.69 0.84
CA GLY A 122 13.53 18.63 1.34
C GLY A 122 12.46 18.91 0.27
N LYS A 123 12.74 19.75 -0.73
CA LYS A 123 11.83 20.01 -1.87
C LYS A 123 11.60 18.77 -2.74
N LYS A 124 12.59 17.88 -2.86
CA LYS A 124 12.46 16.63 -3.64
C LYS A 124 11.49 15.65 -2.98
N TRP A 125 11.27 15.74 -1.66
CA TRP A 125 10.23 14.96 -0.99
C TRP A 125 8.85 15.22 -1.59
N LEU A 126 8.54 16.48 -1.94
CA LEU A 126 7.24 16.83 -2.50
C LEU A 126 7.01 16.18 -3.86
N ILE A 127 8.03 16.22 -4.71
CA ILE A 127 8.03 15.56 -6.02
C ILE A 127 7.97 14.04 -5.85
N PHE A 128 8.68 13.52 -4.84
CA PHE A 128 8.73 12.10 -4.53
C PHE A 128 7.36 11.54 -4.17
N TYR A 129 6.66 12.13 -3.18
CA TYR A 129 5.34 11.60 -2.79
C TYR A 129 4.30 11.82 -3.90
N PHE A 130 4.39 12.90 -4.69
CA PHE A 130 3.54 13.10 -5.86
C PHE A 130 3.69 11.98 -6.89
N THR A 131 4.93 11.67 -7.29
CA THR A 131 5.22 10.57 -8.21
C THR A 131 4.82 9.21 -7.61
N SER A 132 5.03 9.03 -6.29
CA SER A 132 4.63 7.83 -5.58
C SER A 132 3.11 7.63 -5.57
N THR A 133 2.34 8.71 -5.40
CA THR A 133 0.86 8.68 -5.41
C THR A 133 0.34 8.05 -6.69
N LYS A 134 0.85 8.45 -7.85
CA LYS A 134 0.44 7.89 -9.15
C LYS A 134 0.74 6.40 -9.28
N PHE A 135 1.91 5.99 -8.82
CA PHE A 135 2.30 4.58 -8.80
C PHE A 135 1.36 3.76 -7.92
N TYR A 136 1.11 4.22 -6.69
CA TYR A 136 0.26 3.53 -5.73
C TYR A 136 -1.23 3.57 -6.11
N PHE A 137 -1.66 4.59 -6.84
CA PHE A 137 -3.00 4.66 -7.43
C PHE A 137 -3.21 3.50 -8.40
N VAL A 138 -2.32 3.33 -9.39
CA VAL A 138 -2.38 2.21 -10.35
C VAL A 138 -2.27 0.85 -9.63
N LEU A 139 -1.35 0.74 -8.67
CA LEU A 139 -1.21 -0.48 -7.87
C LEU A 139 -2.48 -0.82 -7.09
N SER A 140 -3.18 0.19 -6.55
CA SER A 140 -4.42 -0.03 -5.80
C SER A 140 -5.52 -0.65 -6.66
N PHE A 141 -5.66 -0.26 -7.93
CA PHE A 141 -6.60 -0.92 -8.83
C PHE A 141 -6.25 -2.40 -9.04
N LEU A 142 -4.97 -2.72 -9.21
CA LEU A 142 -4.51 -4.10 -9.30
C LEU A 142 -4.81 -4.87 -8.01
N LEU A 143 -4.57 -4.27 -6.85
CA LEU A 143 -4.86 -4.88 -5.55
C LEU A 143 -6.36 -5.13 -5.36
N ILE A 144 -7.24 -4.22 -5.78
CA ILE A 144 -8.69 -4.41 -5.74
C ILE A 144 -9.08 -5.65 -6.57
N ILE A 145 -8.58 -5.76 -7.80
CA ILE A 145 -8.84 -6.92 -8.67
C ILE A 145 -8.36 -8.20 -7.99
N LEU A 146 -7.15 -8.20 -7.42
CA LEU A 146 -6.60 -9.36 -6.71
C LEU A 146 -7.43 -9.73 -5.47
N CYS A 147 -7.92 -8.75 -4.72
CA CYS A 147 -8.83 -9.00 -3.59
C CYS A 147 -10.12 -9.66 -4.05
N ILE A 148 -10.72 -9.18 -5.15
CA ILE A 148 -11.94 -9.79 -5.70
C ILE A 148 -11.68 -11.24 -6.11
N THR A 149 -10.61 -11.48 -6.86
CA THR A 149 -10.21 -12.83 -7.30
C THR A 149 -10.02 -13.76 -6.09
N GLN A 150 -9.33 -13.31 -5.05
CA GLN A 150 -9.01 -14.14 -3.90
C GLN A 150 -10.21 -14.47 -3.00
N TYR A 151 -11.11 -13.51 -2.79
CA TYR A 151 -12.21 -13.68 -1.84
C TYR A 151 -13.48 -14.26 -2.45
N TYR A 152 -13.70 -14.08 -3.77
CA TYR A 152 -14.94 -14.48 -4.43
C TYR A 152 -14.79 -15.61 -5.44
N PHE A 153 -13.57 -15.95 -5.88
CA PHE A 153 -13.34 -17.10 -6.75
C PHE A 153 -12.73 -18.27 -5.95
N PRO A 154 -13.05 -19.52 -6.33
CA PRO A 154 -12.49 -20.70 -5.65
C PRO A 154 -11.02 -20.87 -6.07
N VAL A 155 -10.11 -20.26 -5.32
CA VAL A 155 -8.67 -20.35 -5.58
C VAL A 155 -7.92 -21.06 -4.45
N ASP A 156 -6.95 -21.89 -4.81
CA ASP A 156 -6.06 -22.57 -3.88
C ASP A 156 -5.09 -21.56 -3.24
N ARG A 157 -5.27 -21.33 -1.92
CA ARG A 157 -4.50 -20.34 -1.16
C ARG A 157 -2.99 -20.59 -1.23
N ASN A 158 -2.54 -21.85 -1.17
CA ASN A 158 -1.11 -22.15 -1.13
C ASN A 158 -0.44 -21.84 -2.47
N LYS A 159 -1.11 -22.17 -3.58
CA LYS A 159 -0.63 -21.83 -4.92
C LYS A 159 -0.64 -20.32 -5.14
N MET A 160 -1.71 -19.64 -4.71
CA MET A 160 -1.84 -18.19 -4.85
C MET A 160 -0.81 -17.40 -4.05
N PHE A 161 -0.41 -17.89 -2.88
CA PHE A 161 0.65 -17.26 -2.10
C PHE A 161 1.95 -17.10 -2.89
N LEU A 162 2.37 -18.13 -3.63
CA LEU A 162 3.57 -18.07 -4.48
C LEU A 162 3.39 -17.08 -5.63
N TYR A 163 2.23 -17.05 -6.28
CA TYR A 163 1.94 -16.06 -7.32
C TYR A 163 1.97 -14.63 -6.78
N TYR A 164 1.45 -14.40 -5.58
CA TYR A 164 1.54 -13.09 -4.92
C TYR A 164 2.96 -12.72 -4.54
N LEU A 165 3.78 -13.67 -4.09
CA LEU A 165 5.20 -13.41 -3.83
C LEU A 165 5.90 -12.95 -5.12
N TYR A 166 5.68 -13.64 -6.25
CA TYR A 166 6.22 -13.21 -7.54
C TYR A 166 5.68 -11.85 -8.00
N PHE A 167 4.37 -11.61 -7.86
CA PHE A 167 3.76 -10.33 -8.19
C PHE A 167 4.34 -9.19 -7.36
N PHE A 168 4.42 -9.33 -6.04
CA PHE A 168 4.98 -8.29 -5.16
C PHE A 168 6.48 -8.11 -5.37
N GLY A 169 7.23 -9.18 -5.65
CA GLY A 169 8.63 -9.11 -6.05
C GLY A 169 8.81 -8.31 -7.35
N PHE A 170 8.00 -8.59 -8.37
CA PHE A 170 7.99 -7.85 -9.62
C PHE A 170 7.63 -6.37 -9.39
N VAL A 171 6.54 -6.07 -8.67
CA VAL A 171 6.12 -4.70 -8.34
C VAL A 171 7.22 -3.96 -7.58
N PHE A 172 7.91 -4.63 -6.66
CA PHE A 172 9.02 -4.04 -5.90
C PHE A 172 10.19 -3.65 -6.82
N ILE A 173 10.63 -4.57 -7.68
CA ILE A 173 11.71 -4.33 -8.65
C ILE A 173 11.29 -3.20 -9.61
N PHE A 174 10.11 -3.31 -10.21
CA PHE A 174 9.56 -2.31 -11.13
C PHE A 174 9.49 -0.92 -10.49
N LYS A 175 9.08 -0.82 -9.22
CA LYS A 175 9.06 0.43 -8.47
C LYS A 175 10.45 1.05 -8.31
N ILE A 176 11.47 0.23 -8.03
CA ILE A 176 12.86 0.74 -7.94
C ILE A 176 13.31 1.30 -9.27
N PHE A 177 13.10 0.58 -10.37
CA PHE A 177 13.39 1.08 -11.72
C PHE A 177 12.62 2.35 -12.03
N PHE A 178 11.32 2.37 -11.75
CA PHE A 178 10.47 3.55 -11.93
C PHE A 178 11.03 4.76 -11.18
N TYR A 179 11.51 4.60 -9.95
CA TYR A 179 12.09 5.70 -9.16
C TYR A 179 13.48 6.13 -9.65
N LEU A 180 14.32 5.19 -10.08
CA LEU A 180 15.66 5.49 -10.61
C LEU A 180 15.62 6.24 -11.94
N PHE A 181 14.69 5.88 -12.82
CA PHE A 181 14.61 6.39 -14.20
C PHE A 181 13.50 7.43 -14.41
N HIS A 182 12.83 7.88 -13.34
CA HIS A 182 11.79 8.91 -13.47
C HIS A 182 12.37 10.23 -13.99
N LYS A 183 11.70 10.86 -14.97
CA LYS A 183 12.14 12.12 -15.60
C LYS A 183 12.41 13.24 -14.60
N ASN A 184 11.65 13.30 -13.52
CA ASN A 184 11.77 14.32 -12.47
C ASN A 184 12.92 14.06 -11.47
N LYS A 185 13.76 13.02 -11.68
CA LYS A 185 14.89 12.65 -10.79
C LYS A 185 14.49 12.67 -9.31
N ILE A 186 13.49 11.86 -8.97
CA ILE A 186 12.84 11.91 -7.65
C ILE A 186 13.76 11.45 -6.50
N LEU A 187 14.79 10.66 -6.81
CA LEU A 187 15.79 10.21 -5.84
C LEU A 187 16.94 11.23 -5.74
N PRO A 188 17.69 11.25 -4.62
CA PRO A 188 18.87 12.09 -4.47
C PRO A 188 19.87 11.93 -5.61
N GLU A 189 20.61 12.99 -5.93
CA GLU A 189 21.51 12.98 -7.10
C GLU A 189 22.71 12.06 -6.89
N LYS A 190 23.33 12.12 -5.71
CA LYS A 190 24.51 11.31 -5.38
C LYS A 190 24.13 9.84 -5.26
N TRP A 191 24.87 8.97 -5.94
CA TRP A 191 24.67 7.52 -5.92
C TRP A 191 24.67 6.91 -4.52
N TYR A 192 25.54 7.40 -3.63
CA TYR A 192 25.59 6.98 -2.24
C TYR A 192 24.22 7.10 -1.53
N TYR A 193 23.54 8.24 -1.68
CA TYR A 193 22.24 8.47 -1.08
C TYR A 193 21.13 7.64 -1.73
N LYS A 194 21.22 7.35 -3.03
CA LYS A 194 20.28 6.43 -3.69
C LYS A 194 20.38 5.02 -3.10
N PHE A 195 21.60 4.52 -2.92
CA PHE A 195 21.83 3.20 -2.34
C PHE A 195 21.36 3.15 -0.89
N LEU A 196 21.71 4.16 -0.10
CA LEU A 196 21.27 4.30 1.28
C LEU A 196 19.73 4.29 1.37
N TYR A 197 19.05 5.05 0.52
CA TYR A 197 17.59 5.09 0.43
C TYR A 197 17.00 3.70 0.12
N ILE A 198 17.52 3.00 -0.89
CA ILE A 198 17.00 1.68 -1.29
C ILE A 198 17.17 0.67 -0.14
N CYS A 199 18.35 0.61 0.47
CA CYS A 199 18.62 -0.34 1.54
C CYS A 199 17.79 -0.04 2.80
N THR A 200 17.75 1.22 3.25
CA THR A 200 17.17 1.59 4.54
C THR A 200 15.67 1.86 4.50
N LEU A 201 15.14 2.38 3.38
CA LEU A 201 13.73 2.80 3.27
C LEU A 201 12.90 1.91 2.35
N GLN A 202 13.51 1.00 1.58
CA GLN A 202 12.78 0.02 0.78
C GLN A 202 12.98 -1.41 1.30
N ILE A 203 14.22 -1.90 1.40
CA ILE A 203 14.50 -3.31 1.72
C ILE A 203 14.31 -3.59 3.22
N ALA A 204 15.01 -2.89 4.11
CA ALA A 204 14.98 -3.18 5.54
C ALA A 204 13.55 -3.10 6.14
N PRO A 205 12.72 -2.08 5.84
CA PRO A 205 11.37 -2.01 6.37
C PRO A 205 10.48 -3.14 5.85
N LEU A 206 10.69 -3.58 4.60
CA LEU A 206 9.93 -4.68 4.01
C LEU A 206 10.24 -6.01 4.72
N LEU A 207 11.52 -6.27 5.01
CA LEU A 207 11.95 -7.44 5.78
C LEU A 207 11.39 -7.39 7.21
N LEU A 208 11.35 -6.21 7.82
CA LEU A 208 10.74 -6.02 9.15
C LEU A 208 9.24 -6.32 9.12
N LEU A 209 8.51 -5.80 8.12
CA LEU A 209 7.08 -6.08 7.96
C LEU A 209 6.84 -7.58 7.75
N TRP A 210 7.65 -8.23 6.91
CA TRP A 210 7.56 -9.67 6.69
C TRP A 210 7.76 -10.44 7.99
N LYS A 211 8.80 -10.09 8.76
CA LYS A 211 9.07 -10.70 10.06
C LYS A 211 7.87 -10.52 10.98
N LEU A 212 7.34 -9.31 11.10
CA LEU A 212 6.21 -9.01 11.98
C LEU A 212 4.93 -9.77 11.59
N LEU A 213 4.64 -9.93 10.30
CA LEU A 213 3.40 -10.57 9.85
C LEU A 213 3.44 -12.11 9.89
N PHE A 214 4.62 -12.72 9.77
CA PHE A 214 4.75 -14.18 9.59
C PHE A 214 5.54 -14.91 10.68
N PHE A 215 6.25 -14.21 11.58
CA PHE A 215 7.11 -14.78 12.62
C PHE A 215 6.87 -14.13 13.99
#